data_AF-A0A6A6YI60-F1
#
_entry.id   AF-A0A6A6YI60-F1
#
_cell.length_a   1.000
_cell.length_b   1.000
_cell.length_c   1.000
_cell.angle_alpha   90.00
_cell.angle_beta   90.00
_cell.angle_gamma   90.00
#
_symmetry.space_group_name_H-M   'P 1'
#
loop_
_entity.id
_entity.type
_entity.pdbx_description
1 polymer ?
#
loop_
_entity_poly.entity_id
_entity_poly.type
_entity_poly.pdbx_seq_one_letter_code
_entity_poly.pdbx_strand_id
1 'polypeptide(L)'
;MNEAQAVGLMEFLPSSAQGAIVFTTTDRETAAKLAPRSIVELPEMKQDMARRMLETCLVNPVNEKEKADLLLKRLEYLPLAIVHAAAYVNVNKTTLQEYLSLLAEKREGSVEPLYRKSEDIIAATWLISFKQIRRHDALAAKYLLFMACVNRSDIPLALLPAAISHEQGRHAVGTLNNYSFVTKRTAKSALDIHRLVHISTRNWLRKEGLLSQQSQIAIRRLLAVFPDDNHGNRSKWRRLLPHATFALSSSLTSQENEAKTKLGWKCATALYNDGRWKEAEELDVQVMETRKRGAWGRASFHADQHGQPGAYVEVPEPKYRGYLTNEKVR
;
A
#
# COMPACT_ATOMS: atom_id res chain seq x y z
N MET A 1 -29.51 22.72 10.43
CA MET A 1 -28.33 22.41 11.27
C MET A 1 -27.12 22.46 10.38
N ASN A 2 -26.16 23.35 10.70
CA ASN A 2 -24.99 23.65 9.88
C ASN A 2 -24.15 22.40 9.56
N GLU A 3 -23.86 22.20 8.28
CA GLU A 3 -22.74 21.37 7.84
C GLU A 3 -21.47 21.93 8.47
N ALA A 4 -20.78 21.13 9.28
CA ALA A 4 -19.44 21.46 9.72
C ALA A 4 -18.55 21.55 8.47
N GLN A 5 -18.28 22.78 8.01
CA GLN A 5 -17.27 23.06 7.00
C GLN A 5 -15.96 22.44 7.49
N ALA A 6 -15.44 21.49 6.73
CA ALA A 6 -14.15 20.90 7.01
C ALA A 6 -13.09 22.01 6.87
N VAL A 7 -12.59 22.49 8.00
CA VAL A 7 -11.47 23.43 8.07
C VAL A 7 -10.29 22.83 7.32
N GLY A 8 -9.76 23.55 6.32
CA GLY A 8 -8.69 23.03 5.46
C GLY A 8 -7.40 22.86 6.26
N LEU A 9 -6.64 21.79 6.00
CA LEU A 9 -5.36 21.53 6.69
C LEU A 9 -4.37 22.72 6.62
N MET A 10 -4.52 23.56 5.59
CA MET A 10 -3.76 24.79 5.36
C MET A 10 -3.91 25.81 6.49
N GLU A 11 -5.08 25.88 7.13
CA GLU A 11 -5.37 26.84 8.21
C GLU A 11 -4.63 26.50 9.51
N PHE A 12 -4.15 25.26 9.64
CA PHE A 12 -3.35 24.80 10.78
C PHE A 12 -1.85 24.92 10.55
N LEU A 13 -1.42 25.36 9.37
CA LEU A 13 0.01 25.53 9.09
C LEU A 13 0.54 26.76 9.83
N PRO A 14 1.67 26.64 10.56
CA PRO A 14 2.24 27.76 11.28
C PRO A 14 2.72 28.84 10.31
N SER A 15 2.43 30.10 10.62
CA SER A 15 2.93 31.27 9.89
C SER A 15 4.02 31.93 10.70
N SER A 16 5.24 32.00 10.15
CA SER A 16 6.39 32.64 10.79
C SER A 16 7.37 33.15 9.74
N ALA A 17 7.98 34.31 9.99
CA ALA A 17 9.06 34.85 9.16
C ALA A 17 10.41 34.11 9.37
N GLN A 18 10.50 33.25 10.38
CA GLN A 18 11.73 32.52 10.74
C GLN A 18 11.80 31.11 10.15
N GLY A 19 10.79 30.70 9.37
CA GLY A 19 10.69 29.35 8.84
C GLY A 19 10.05 29.30 7.47
N ALA A 20 10.21 28.16 6.80
CA ALA A 20 9.59 27.87 5.52
C ALA A 20 8.97 26.47 5.55
N ILE A 21 7.88 26.29 4.81
CA ILE A 21 7.23 24.99 4.61
C ILE A 21 7.54 24.55 3.19
N VAL A 22 8.12 23.36 3.03
CA VAL A 22 8.42 22.76 1.74
C VAL A 22 7.40 21.68 1.43
N PHE A 23 6.67 21.84 0.33
CA PHE A 23 5.78 20.83 -0.21
C PHE A 23 6.48 20.07 -1.34
N THR A 24 6.29 18.75 -1.41
CA THR A 24 6.69 17.94 -2.56
C THR A 24 5.45 17.29 -3.17
N THR A 25 5.28 17.43 -4.48
CA THR A 25 4.15 16.87 -5.21
C THR A 25 4.55 16.50 -6.63
N THR A 26 3.94 15.45 -7.16
CA THR A 26 4.03 15.11 -8.59
C THR A 26 2.90 15.74 -9.40
N ASP A 27 1.94 16.38 -8.74
CA ASP A 27 0.80 17.05 -9.38
C ASP A 27 1.03 18.57 -9.46
N ARG A 28 1.08 19.07 -10.69
CA ARG A 28 1.32 20.48 -11.00
C ARG A 28 0.15 21.36 -10.56
N GLU A 29 -1.08 20.85 -10.60
CA GLU A 29 -2.26 21.60 -10.17
C GLU A 29 -2.22 21.84 -8.65
N THR A 30 -1.91 20.79 -7.87
CA THR A 30 -1.66 20.91 -6.43
C THR A 30 -0.53 21.89 -6.12
N ALA A 31 0.59 21.87 -6.87
CA ALA A 31 1.68 22.82 -6.67
C ALA A 31 1.23 24.28 -6.89
N ALA A 32 0.45 24.53 -7.95
CA ALA A 32 -0.10 25.85 -8.26
C ALA A 32 -1.08 26.34 -7.17
N LYS A 33 -1.87 25.44 -6.57
CA LYS A 33 -2.78 25.78 -5.47
C LYS A 33 -2.05 26.09 -4.16
N LEU A 34 -1.00 25.33 -3.84
CA LEU A 34 -0.29 25.45 -2.55
C LEU A 34 0.75 26.58 -2.53
N ALA A 35 1.48 26.76 -3.63
CA ALA A 35 2.61 27.70 -3.69
C ALA A 35 2.74 28.34 -5.08
N PRO A 36 1.73 29.11 -5.56
CA PRO A 36 1.68 29.61 -6.94
C PRO A 36 2.90 30.44 -7.37
N ARG A 37 3.59 31.07 -6.42
CA ARG A 37 4.74 31.95 -6.66
C ARG A 37 6.11 31.31 -6.35
N SER A 38 6.14 30.05 -5.91
CA SER A 38 7.36 29.40 -5.43
C SER A 38 7.44 27.93 -5.83
N ILE A 39 7.19 27.66 -7.11
CA ILE A 39 7.29 26.31 -7.68
C ILE A 39 8.71 26.11 -8.21
N VAL A 40 9.38 25.09 -7.70
CA VAL A 40 10.67 24.62 -8.22
C VAL A 40 10.41 23.27 -8.91
N GLU A 41 10.48 23.25 -10.23
CA GLU A 41 10.38 22.00 -10.98
C GLU A 41 11.68 21.19 -10.78
N LEU A 42 11.54 19.93 -10.35
CA LEU A 42 12.66 19.02 -10.22
C LEU A 42 12.98 18.42 -11.60
N PRO A 43 14.11 18.77 -12.23
CA PRO A 43 14.44 18.26 -13.56
C PRO A 43 14.80 16.77 -13.52
N GLU A 44 14.79 16.14 -14.70
CA GLU A 44 15.33 14.80 -14.85
C GLU A 44 16.79 14.72 -14.44
N MET A 45 17.18 13.58 -13.88
CA MET A 45 18.54 13.35 -13.42
C MET A 45 19.49 13.28 -14.63
N LYS A 46 20.50 14.15 -14.62
CA LYS A 46 21.56 14.16 -15.64
C LYS A 46 22.50 12.95 -15.50
N GLN A 47 23.17 12.61 -16.60
CA GLN A 47 24.07 11.45 -16.67
C GLN A 47 25.20 11.50 -15.63
N ASP A 48 25.79 12.67 -15.38
CA ASP A 48 26.87 12.85 -14.41
C ASP A 48 26.40 12.58 -12.97
N MET A 49 25.20 13.08 -12.61
CA MET A 49 24.56 12.78 -11.32
C MET A 49 24.20 11.30 -11.20
N ALA A 50 23.66 10.71 -12.26
CA ALA A 50 23.31 9.28 -12.29
C ALA A 50 24.54 8.38 -12.13
N ARG A 51 25.68 8.75 -12.73
CA ARG A 51 26.96 8.04 -12.55
C ARG A 51 27.42 8.11 -11.10
N ARG A 52 27.47 9.31 -10.52
CA ARG A 52 27.86 9.48 -9.10
C ARG A 52 26.95 8.68 -8.17
N MET A 53 25.65 8.67 -8.46
CA MET A 53 24.68 7.90 -7.69
C MET A 53 24.96 6.40 -7.79
N LEU A 54 25.18 5.86 -8.99
CA LEU A 54 25.52 4.45 -9.19
C LEU A 54 26.81 4.07 -8.46
N GLU A 55 27.86 4.89 -8.58
CA GLU A 55 29.13 4.72 -7.88
C GLU A 55 28.96 4.74 -6.36
N THR A 56 28.10 5.62 -5.84
CA THR A 56 27.78 5.70 -4.40
C THR A 56 26.99 4.47 -3.92
N CYS A 57 26.12 3.92 -4.77
CA CYS A 57 25.30 2.77 -4.42
C CYS A 57 26.05 1.43 -4.51
N LEU A 58 27.10 1.32 -5.32
CA LEU A 58 27.87 0.09 -5.48
C LEU A 58 28.91 -0.06 -4.37
N VAL A 59 29.04 -1.26 -3.82
CA VAL A 59 30.05 -1.56 -2.79
C VAL A 59 31.46 -1.58 -3.38
N ASN A 60 31.59 -2.06 -4.61
CA ASN A 60 32.86 -2.10 -5.32
C ASN A 60 32.89 -1.03 -6.41
N PRO A 61 34.04 -0.36 -6.63
CA PRO A 61 34.17 0.66 -7.65
C PRO A 61 33.89 0.10 -9.05
N VAL A 62 33.25 0.92 -9.87
CA VAL A 62 32.94 0.58 -11.26
C VAL A 62 34.21 0.57 -12.09
N ASN A 63 34.71 -0.62 -12.41
CA ASN A 63 35.81 -0.77 -13.38
C ASN A 63 35.32 -0.74 -14.84
N GLU A 64 34.00 -0.83 -15.06
CA GLU A 64 33.37 -0.92 -16.39
C GLU A 64 32.60 0.36 -16.76
N LYS A 65 33.31 1.46 -17.07
CA LYS A 65 32.66 2.76 -17.35
C LYS A 65 31.61 2.69 -18.47
N GLU A 66 31.92 2.00 -19.56
CA GLU A 66 31.01 1.84 -20.70
C GLU A 66 29.74 1.06 -20.33
N LYS A 67 29.87 0.00 -19.53
CA LYS A 67 28.72 -0.80 -19.07
C LYS A 67 27.86 -0.01 -18.10
N ALA A 68 28.48 0.80 -17.22
CA ALA A 68 27.74 1.72 -16.36
C ALA A 68 26.94 2.73 -17.18
N ASP A 69 27.53 3.37 -18.20
CA ASP A 69 26.79 4.29 -19.07
C ASP A 69 25.62 3.63 -19.80
N LEU A 70 25.85 2.43 -20.34
CA LEU A 70 24.81 1.66 -21.00
C LEU A 70 23.66 1.31 -20.05
N LEU A 71 23.99 0.89 -18.81
CA LEU A 71 23.01 0.60 -17.78
C LEU A 71 22.20 1.85 -17.41
N LEU A 72 22.86 2.96 -17.13
CA LEU A 72 22.19 4.21 -16.76
C LEU A 72 21.24 4.70 -17.85
N LYS A 73 21.66 4.62 -19.11
CA LYS A 73 20.80 4.91 -20.27
C LYS A 73 19.60 3.97 -20.33
N ARG A 74 19.79 2.68 -20.05
CA ARG A 74 18.72 1.66 -20.07
C ARG A 74 17.73 1.83 -18.91
N LEU A 75 18.18 2.38 -17.80
CA LEU A 75 17.37 2.74 -16.64
C LEU A 75 16.73 4.13 -16.74
N GLU A 76 16.91 4.81 -17.88
CA GLU A 76 16.41 6.17 -18.14
C GLU A 76 16.79 7.16 -17.03
N TYR A 77 17.97 6.96 -16.43
CA TYR A 77 18.50 7.77 -15.33
C TYR A 77 17.55 7.89 -14.12
N LEU A 78 16.61 6.95 -13.96
CA LEU A 78 15.65 6.96 -12.86
C LEU A 78 16.32 6.56 -11.54
N PRO A 79 16.34 7.43 -10.51
CA PRO A 79 17.10 7.19 -9.28
C PRO A 79 16.77 5.86 -8.60
N LEU A 80 15.47 5.53 -8.50
CA LEU A 80 15.04 4.29 -7.87
C LEU A 80 15.49 3.03 -8.64
N ALA A 81 15.47 3.08 -9.97
CA ALA A 81 15.95 1.97 -10.80
C ALA A 81 17.45 1.76 -10.63
N ILE A 82 18.23 2.85 -10.53
CA ILE A 82 19.67 2.81 -10.27
C ILE A 82 19.92 2.14 -8.91
N VAL A 83 19.19 2.53 -7.87
CA VAL A 83 19.28 1.92 -6.54
C VAL A 83 18.94 0.42 -6.58
N HIS A 84 17.85 0.02 -7.24
CA HIS A 84 17.50 -1.41 -7.36
C HIS A 84 18.56 -2.21 -8.11
N ALA A 85 19.09 -1.67 -9.22
CA ALA A 85 20.12 -2.34 -10.00
C ALA A 85 21.41 -2.50 -9.20
N ALA A 86 21.88 -1.43 -8.55
CA ALA A 86 23.07 -1.47 -7.70
C ALA A 86 22.89 -2.43 -6.51
N ALA A 87 21.72 -2.40 -5.87
CA ALA A 87 21.39 -3.32 -4.78
C ALA A 87 21.43 -4.79 -5.23
N TYR A 88 20.87 -5.09 -6.41
CA TYR A 88 20.96 -6.44 -6.99
C TYR A 88 22.42 -6.87 -7.22
N VAL A 89 23.21 -6.01 -7.85
CA VAL A 89 24.64 -6.24 -8.14
C VAL A 89 25.41 -6.51 -6.86
N ASN A 90 25.22 -5.69 -5.84
CA ASN A 90 25.87 -5.84 -4.54
C ASN A 90 25.50 -7.16 -3.84
N VAL A 91 24.21 -7.50 -3.79
CA VAL A 91 23.75 -8.69 -3.07
C VAL A 91 24.17 -9.98 -3.77
N ASN A 92 24.07 -10.01 -5.10
CA ASN A 92 24.37 -11.22 -5.88
C ASN A 92 25.84 -11.34 -6.28
N LYS A 93 26.65 -10.31 -5.99
CA LYS A 93 28.07 -10.23 -6.38
C LYS A 93 28.27 -10.46 -7.88
N THR A 94 27.34 -9.96 -8.69
CA THR A 94 27.37 -10.05 -10.16
C THR A 94 28.06 -8.83 -10.77
N THR A 95 28.40 -8.90 -12.05
CA THR A 95 28.92 -7.76 -12.82
C THR A 95 27.78 -6.88 -13.37
N LEU A 96 28.11 -5.67 -13.84
CA LEU A 96 27.15 -4.82 -14.53
C LEU A 96 26.72 -5.46 -15.86
N GLN A 97 27.65 -6.13 -16.55
CA GLN A 97 27.38 -6.87 -17.77
C GLN A 97 26.35 -7.99 -17.56
N GLU A 98 26.50 -8.81 -16.51
CA GLU A 98 25.53 -9.87 -16.19
C GLU A 98 24.14 -9.29 -15.89
N TYR A 99 24.07 -8.19 -15.13
CA TYR A 99 22.80 -7.53 -14.85
C TYR A 99 22.14 -6.94 -16.11
N LEU A 100 22.93 -6.35 -17.01
CA LEU A 100 22.46 -5.85 -18.30
C LEU A 100 21.82 -6.94 -19.16
N SER A 101 22.42 -8.14 -19.20
CA SER A 101 21.85 -9.30 -19.90
C SER A 101 20.48 -9.68 -19.34
N LEU A 102 20.34 -9.75 -18.01
CA LEU A 102 19.06 -10.04 -17.35
C LEU A 102 17.97 -8.99 -17.66
N LEU A 103 18.39 -7.72 -17.77
CA LEU A 103 17.48 -6.61 -18.07
C LEU A 103 17.03 -6.62 -19.55
N ALA A 104 17.89 -7.05 -20.47
CA ALA A 104 17.56 -7.21 -21.88
C ALA A 104 16.50 -8.30 -22.10
N GLU A 105 16.71 -9.49 -21.53
CA GLU A 105 15.77 -10.62 -21.62
C GLU A 105 14.35 -10.29 -21.14
N LYS A 106 14.22 -9.34 -20.20
CA LYS A 106 12.93 -8.95 -19.63
C LYS A 106 12.16 -7.96 -20.50
N ARG A 107 12.87 -7.12 -21.27
CA ARG A 107 12.22 -6.15 -22.18
C ARG A 107 11.66 -6.83 -23.43
N GLU A 108 12.30 -7.89 -23.92
CA GLU A 108 11.84 -8.60 -25.13
C GLU A 108 10.58 -9.45 -24.89
N GLY A 109 10.30 -9.87 -23.64
CA GLY A 109 9.14 -10.69 -23.29
C GLY A 109 7.88 -9.95 -22.82
N SER A 110 7.86 -8.60 -22.85
CA SER A 110 6.74 -7.80 -22.32
C SER A 110 5.94 -7.17 -23.47
N VAL A 111 4.93 -7.90 -23.98
CA VAL A 111 4.11 -7.51 -25.14
C VAL A 111 2.95 -6.56 -24.77
N GLU A 112 2.74 -6.24 -23.49
CA GLU A 112 1.64 -5.35 -23.07
C GLU A 112 2.17 -4.20 -22.18
N PRO A 113 2.07 -2.94 -22.63
CA PRO A 113 2.40 -1.79 -21.80
C PRO A 113 1.23 -1.55 -20.84
N LEU A 114 1.30 -2.19 -19.67
CA LEU A 114 0.34 -1.95 -18.58
C LEU A 114 0.58 -0.63 -17.85
N TYR A 115 1.62 0.15 -18.20
CA TYR A 115 2.14 1.25 -17.41
C TYR A 115 2.51 2.50 -18.21
N ARG A 116 2.76 3.61 -17.50
CA ARG A 116 3.61 4.69 -18.03
C ARG A 116 5.04 4.17 -18.19
N LYS A 117 5.75 4.64 -19.22
CA LYS A 117 7.10 4.21 -19.59
C LYS A 117 8.11 4.13 -18.42
N SER A 118 8.04 5.05 -17.44
CA SER A 118 8.93 5.05 -16.27
C SER A 118 8.58 3.98 -15.23
N GLU A 119 7.30 3.65 -15.08
CA GLU A 119 6.82 2.59 -14.19
C GLU A 119 7.19 1.20 -14.73
N ASP A 120 7.28 1.03 -16.06
CA ASP A 120 7.76 -0.20 -16.70
C ASP A 120 9.20 -0.55 -16.29
N ILE A 121 10.09 0.46 -16.24
CA ILE A 121 11.49 0.26 -15.87
C ILE A 121 11.62 -0.15 -14.41
N ILE A 122 10.86 0.51 -13.52
CA ILE A 122 10.85 0.13 -12.11
C ILE A 122 10.26 -1.27 -11.94
N ALA A 123 9.19 -1.61 -12.65
CA ALA A 123 8.60 -2.95 -12.62
C ALA A 123 9.59 -4.02 -13.11
N ALA A 124 10.36 -3.75 -14.16
CA ALA A 124 11.36 -4.67 -14.69
C ALA A 124 12.52 -4.90 -13.70
N THR A 125 13.14 -3.83 -13.17
CA THR A 125 14.22 -3.94 -12.17
C THR A 125 13.75 -4.59 -10.87
N TRP A 126 12.52 -4.27 -10.44
CA TRP A 126 11.86 -4.93 -9.32
C TRP A 126 11.66 -6.42 -9.60
N LEU A 127 11.16 -6.81 -10.77
CA LEU A 127 10.86 -8.21 -11.08
C LEU A 127 12.12 -9.08 -11.10
N ILE A 128 13.23 -8.56 -11.62
CA ILE A 128 14.53 -9.25 -11.61
C ILE A 128 14.94 -9.56 -10.16
N SER A 129 14.94 -8.54 -9.30
CA SER A 129 15.31 -8.67 -7.89
C SER A 129 14.32 -9.53 -7.11
N PHE A 130 13.02 -9.39 -7.35
CA PHE A 130 11.99 -10.18 -6.68
C PHE A 130 12.09 -11.67 -7.02
N LYS A 131 12.36 -12.02 -8.29
CA LYS A 131 12.58 -13.42 -8.68
C LYS A 131 13.78 -14.02 -7.96
N GLN A 132 14.84 -13.26 -7.79
CA GLN A 132 16.03 -13.68 -7.06
C GLN A 132 15.75 -13.86 -5.57
N ILE A 133 15.09 -12.90 -4.92
CA ILE A 133 14.66 -13.02 -3.52
C ILE A 133 13.77 -14.25 -3.33
N ARG A 134 12.79 -14.47 -4.22
CA ARG A 134 11.87 -15.61 -4.11
C ARG A 134 12.56 -16.97 -4.20
N ARG A 135 13.69 -17.06 -4.92
CA ARG A 135 14.49 -18.28 -5.03
C ARG A 135 15.32 -18.55 -3.77
N HIS A 136 15.87 -17.51 -3.14
CA HIS A 136 16.85 -17.65 -2.06
C HIS A 136 16.31 -17.40 -0.65
N ASP A 137 15.26 -16.60 -0.51
CA ASP A 137 14.64 -16.24 0.77
C ASP A 137 13.11 -16.16 0.62
N ALA A 138 12.46 -17.33 0.76
CA ALA A 138 11.01 -17.46 0.62
C ALA A 138 10.24 -16.62 1.67
N LEU A 139 10.81 -16.41 2.87
CA LEU A 139 10.18 -15.60 3.91
C LEU A 139 10.25 -14.11 3.56
N ALA A 140 11.36 -13.62 3.03
CA ALA A 140 11.48 -12.26 2.52
C ALA A 140 10.46 -11.99 1.40
N ALA A 141 10.32 -12.92 0.45
CA ALA A 141 9.30 -12.82 -0.58
C ALA A 141 7.88 -12.78 0.03
N LYS A 142 7.58 -13.66 1.00
CA LYS A 142 6.30 -13.67 1.71
C LYS A 142 6.02 -12.34 2.42
N TYR A 143 7.03 -11.72 3.04
CA TYR A 143 6.91 -10.41 3.67
C TYR A 143 6.60 -9.33 2.66
N LEU A 144 7.31 -9.29 1.53
CA LEU A 144 7.05 -8.30 0.48
C LEU A 144 5.62 -8.40 -0.06
N LEU A 145 5.17 -9.62 -0.40
CA LEU A 145 3.81 -9.86 -0.90
C LEU A 145 2.75 -9.47 0.13
N PHE A 146 2.96 -9.79 1.40
CA PHE A 146 2.07 -9.37 2.49
C PHE A 146 1.99 -7.85 2.60
N MET A 147 3.14 -7.16 2.57
CA MET A 147 3.18 -5.71 2.74
C MET A 147 2.53 -4.95 1.57
N ALA A 148 2.42 -5.58 0.39
CA ALA A 148 1.65 -5.05 -0.74
C ALA A 148 0.13 -4.94 -0.45
N CYS A 149 -0.36 -5.68 0.54
CA CYS A 149 -1.77 -5.72 0.93
C CYS A 149 -2.12 -4.82 2.12
N VAL A 150 -1.16 -4.06 2.65
CA VAL A 150 -1.35 -3.07 3.72
C VAL A 150 -0.81 -1.70 3.31
N ASN A 151 -1.07 -0.67 4.12
CA ASN A 151 -0.49 0.65 3.91
C ASN A 151 1.04 0.58 3.81
N ARG A 152 1.62 1.30 2.85
CA ARG A 152 3.04 1.20 2.46
C ARG A 152 4.03 1.79 3.47
N SER A 153 3.57 2.52 4.47
CA SER A 153 4.41 3.24 5.42
C SER A 153 4.06 2.91 6.86
N ASP A 154 5.07 2.97 7.73
CA ASP A 154 5.03 2.64 9.16
C ASP A 154 4.50 1.23 9.47
N ILE A 155 4.85 0.25 8.63
CA ILE A 155 4.44 -1.14 8.78
C ILE A 155 5.12 -1.74 10.02
N PRO A 156 4.40 -2.07 11.11
CA PRO A 156 5.04 -2.59 12.32
C PRO A 156 5.63 -3.99 12.07
N LEU A 157 6.82 -4.28 12.60
CA LEU A 157 7.41 -5.62 12.46
C LEU A 157 6.51 -6.71 13.07
N ALA A 158 5.80 -6.38 14.15
CA ALA A 158 4.81 -7.28 14.77
C ALA A 158 3.63 -7.62 13.86
N LEU A 159 3.33 -6.79 12.85
CA LEU A 159 2.26 -7.04 11.88
C LEU A 159 2.66 -8.12 10.85
N LEU A 160 3.96 -8.28 10.57
CA LEU A 160 4.43 -9.24 9.58
C LEU A 160 4.00 -10.67 9.92
N PRO A 161 3.85 -11.55 8.90
CA PRO A 161 3.57 -12.96 9.13
C PRO A 161 4.60 -13.60 10.10
N ALA A 162 4.13 -14.52 10.93
CA ALA A 162 4.99 -15.21 11.88
C ALA A 162 6.13 -15.95 11.15
N ALA A 163 7.35 -15.76 11.65
CA ALA A 163 8.53 -16.54 11.29
C ALA A 163 8.68 -17.74 12.24
N ILE A 164 9.43 -18.76 11.84
CA ILE A 164 9.73 -19.91 12.70
C ILE A 164 10.60 -19.46 13.88
N SER A 165 11.53 -18.54 13.62
CA SER A 165 12.39 -17.94 14.64
C SER A 165 12.55 -16.43 14.43
N HIS A 166 12.89 -15.74 15.52
CA HIS A 166 13.20 -14.31 15.47
C HIS A 166 14.37 -14.00 14.52
N GLU A 167 15.38 -14.89 14.50
CA GLU A 167 16.53 -14.76 13.60
C GLU A 167 16.14 -14.87 12.13
N GLN A 168 15.27 -15.82 11.77
CA GLN A 168 14.78 -15.97 10.41
C GLN A 168 13.99 -14.73 9.96
N GLY A 169 13.14 -14.19 10.83
CA GLY A 169 12.42 -12.94 10.56
C GLY A 169 13.37 -11.75 10.35
N ARG A 170 14.39 -11.63 11.21
CA ARG A 170 15.42 -10.58 11.08
C ARG A 170 16.23 -10.72 9.79
N HIS A 171 16.58 -11.94 9.41
CA HIS A 171 17.25 -12.25 8.16
C HIS A 171 16.40 -11.83 6.96
N ALA A 172 15.13 -12.24 6.91
CA ALA A 172 14.21 -11.89 5.82
C ALA A 172 14.03 -10.38 5.63
N VAL A 173 13.90 -9.63 6.73
CA VAL A 173 13.86 -8.16 6.68
C VAL A 173 15.21 -7.59 6.24
N GLY A 174 16.32 -8.20 6.65
CA GLY A 174 17.67 -7.89 6.17
C GLY A 174 17.79 -8.05 4.65
N THR A 175 17.33 -9.18 4.10
CA THR A 175 17.29 -9.46 2.67
C THR A 175 16.53 -8.37 1.91
N LEU A 176 15.30 -8.05 2.33
CA LEU A 176 14.50 -7.00 1.68
C LEU A 176 15.18 -5.62 1.73
N ASN A 177 15.84 -5.30 2.85
CA ASN A 177 16.55 -4.04 3.01
C ASN A 177 17.80 -3.98 2.12
N ASN A 178 18.53 -5.09 1.98
CA ASN A 178 19.73 -5.16 1.14
C ASN A 178 19.40 -5.01 -0.35
N TYR A 179 18.22 -5.50 -0.78
CA TYR A 179 17.69 -5.24 -2.12
C TYR A 179 17.01 -3.87 -2.29
N SER A 180 17.06 -3.00 -1.27
CA SER A 180 16.44 -1.68 -1.26
C SER A 180 14.91 -1.67 -1.48
N PHE A 181 14.23 -2.77 -1.14
CA PHE A 181 12.77 -2.86 -1.26
C PHE A 181 12.04 -2.28 -0.05
N VAL A 182 12.72 -2.26 1.11
CA VAL A 182 12.21 -1.68 2.35
C VAL A 182 13.24 -0.75 2.97
N THR A 183 12.75 0.23 3.72
CA THR A 183 13.57 1.06 4.61
C THR A 183 13.20 0.78 6.05
N LYS A 184 14.19 0.51 6.91
CA LYS A 184 13.99 0.26 8.34
C LYS A 184 13.80 1.57 9.11
N ARG A 185 12.75 1.65 9.91
CA ARG A 185 12.53 2.69 10.93
C ARG A 185 12.91 2.14 12.29
N THR A 186 14.21 2.14 12.60
CA THR A 186 14.80 1.49 13.78
C THR A 186 14.13 1.92 15.09
N ALA A 187 13.96 3.24 15.31
CA ALA A 187 13.33 3.78 16.51
C ALA A 187 11.87 3.35 16.71
N LYS A 188 11.17 2.94 15.64
CA LYS A 188 9.73 2.61 15.67
C LYS A 188 9.45 1.11 15.47
N SER A 189 10.48 0.28 15.29
CA SER A 189 10.31 -1.14 14.92
C SER A 189 9.33 -1.29 13.74
N ALA A 190 9.58 -0.52 12.67
CA ALA A 190 8.72 -0.43 11.49
C ALA A 190 9.49 -0.51 10.18
N LEU A 191 8.76 -0.74 9.10
CA LEU A 191 9.25 -0.72 7.73
C LEU A 191 8.44 0.26 6.87
N ASP A 192 9.11 0.87 5.91
CA ASP A 192 8.47 1.58 4.79
C ASP A 192 8.79 0.87 3.48
N ILE A 193 7.83 0.87 2.56
CA ILE A 193 8.01 0.45 1.17
C ILE A 193 7.85 1.66 0.26
N HIS A 194 8.79 1.80 -0.67
CA HIS A 194 8.69 2.82 -1.70
C HIS A 194 7.41 2.64 -2.54
N ARG A 195 6.68 3.73 -2.83
CA ARG A 195 5.40 3.71 -3.58
C ARG A 195 5.45 2.80 -4.82
N LEU A 196 6.47 2.94 -5.65
CA LEU A 196 6.60 2.18 -6.89
C LEU A 196 6.87 0.68 -6.63
N VAL A 197 7.65 0.33 -5.61
CA VAL A 197 7.85 -1.09 -5.20
C VAL A 197 6.53 -1.70 -4.74
N HIS A 198 5.74 -0.95 -3.97
CA HIS A 198 4.42 -1.37 -3.51
C HIS A 198 3.45 -1.61 -4.68
N ILE A 199 3.42 -0.69 -5.65
CA ILE A 199 2.62 -0.80 -6.87
C ILE A 199 3.07 -1.99 -7.73
N SER A 200 4.38 -2.12 -8.02
CA SER A 200 4.92 -3.23 -8.81
C SER A 200 4.58 -4.58 -8.17
N THR A 201 4.70 -4.70 -6.85
CA THR A 201 4.36 -5.92 -6.12
C THR A 201 2.87 -6.26 -6.24
N ARG A 202 1.98 -5.27 -6.05
CA ARG A 202 0.53 -5.47 -6.20
C ARG A 202 0.12 -5.82 -7.61
N ASN A 203 0.73 -5.18 -8.61
CA ASN A 203 0.41 -5.46 -10.00
C ASN A 203 0.89 -6.84 -10.42
N TRP A 204 2.07 -7.27 -9.95
CA TRP A 204 2.51 -8.65 -10.11
C TRP A 204 1.50 -9.62 -9.48
N LEU A 205 1.07 -9.39 -8.24
CA LEU A 205 0.03 -10.20 -7.59
C LEU A 205 -1.29 -10.26 -8.38
N ARG A 206 -1.68 -9.15 -9.04
CA ARG A 206 -2.88 -9.13 -9.89
C ARG A 206 -2.70 -9.98 -11.14
N LYS A 207 -1.55 -9.84 -11.81
CA LYS A 207 -1.22 -10.62 -13.01
C LYS A 207 -1.19 -12.13 -12.72
N GLU A 208 -0.75 -12.53 -11.54
CA GLU A 208 -0.71 -13.94 -11.12
C GLU A 208 -2.03 -14.43 -10.52
N GLY A 209 -3.06 -13.59 -10.40
CA GLY A 209 -4.34 -13.96 -9.76
C GLY A 209 -4.27 -14.15 -8.23
N LEU A 210 -3.15 -13.81 -7.60
CA LEU A 210 -2.88 -14.05 -6.17
C LEU A 210 -3.30 -12.88 -5.26
N LEU A 211 -3.62 -11.72 -5.82
CA LEU A 211 -3.89 -10.49 -5.03
C LEU A 211 -5.05 -10.68 -4.03
N SER A 212 -6.11 -11.37 -4.43
CA SER A 212 -7.25 -11.66 -3.57
C SER A 212 -6.84 -12.52 -2.35
N GLN A 213 -6.16 -13.63 -2.61
CA GLN A 213 -5.68 -14.54 -1.57
C GLN A 213 -4.70 -13.85 -0.60
N GLN A 214 -3.74 -13.07 -1.12
CA GLN A 214 -2.80 -12.34 -0.29
C GLN A 214 -3.47 -11.26 0.56
N SER A 215 -4.46 -10.56 0.01
CA SER A 215 -5.26 -9.59 0.77
C SER A 215 -6.01 -10.26 1.92
N GLN A 216 -6.50 -11.48 1.72
CA GLN A 216 -7.17 -12.23 2.77
C GLN A 216 -6.21 -12.68 3.89
N ILE A 217 -4.97 -13.03 3.55
CA ILE A 217 -3.91 -13.31 4.53
C ILE A 217 -3.63 -12.06 5.36
N ALA A 218 -3.52 -10.90 4.72
CA ALA A 218 -3.33 -9.61 5.40
C ALA A 218 -4.48 -9.28 6.36
N ILE A 219 -5.74 -9.42 5.91
CA ILE A 219 -6.93 -9.19 6.74
C ILE A 219 -6.95 -10.10 7.97
N ARG A 220 -6.69 -11.41 7.81
CA ARG A 220 -6.64 -12.36 8.94
C ARG A 220 -5.55 -12.02 9.93
N ARG A 221 -4.35 -11.66 9.44
CA ARG A 221 -3.24 -11.25 10.29
C ARG A 221 -3.56 -9.96 11.04
N LEU A 222 -4.11 -8.96 10.36
CA LEU A 222 -4.58 -7.72 10.96
C LEU A 222 -5.60 -8.00 12.05
N LEU A 223 -6.63 -8.80 11.78
CA LEU A 223 -7.63 -9.18 12.79
C LEU A 223 -7.00 -9.83 14.02
N ALA A 224 -6.01 -10.69 13.84
CA ALA A 224 -5.33 -11.38 14.95
C ALA A 224 -4.48 -10.44 15.82
N VAL A 225 -3.90 -9.37 15.25
CA VAL A 225 -3.04 -8.43 16.00
C VAL A 225 -3.75 -7.14 16.39
N PHE A 226 -4.92 -6.86 15.83
CA PHE A 226 -5.68 -5.65 16.12
C PHE A 226 -6.22 -5.73 17.55
N PRO A 227 -5.82 -4.79 18.42
CA PRO A 227 -6.16 -4.86 19.85
C PRO A 227 -7.67 -4.74 20.06
N ASP A 228 -8.09 -4.96 21.30
CA ASP A 228 -9.42 -4.55 21.73
C ASP A 228 -9.55 -3.02 21.76
N ASP A 229 -10.78 -2.57 22.00
CA ASP A 229 -11.20 -1.17 22.03
C ASP A 229 -10.82 -0.45 23.33
N ASN A 230 -10.08 -1.10 24.23
CA ASN A 230 -9.59 -0.50 25.46
C ASN A 230 -8.72 0.73 25.16
N HIS A 231 -8.97 1.85 25.86
CA HIS A 231 -8.22 3.10 25.72
C HIS A 231 -6.70 2.93 25.93
N GLY A 232 -6.27 1.95 26.76
CA GLY A 232 -4.85 1.61 26.92
C GLY A 232 -4.16 1.15 25.62
N ASN A 233 -4.93 0.72 24.62
CA ASN A 233 -4.42 0.28 23.32
C ASN A 233 -4.45 1.37 22.24
N ARG A 234 -4.84 2.62 22.56
CA ARG A 234 -5.01 3.74 21.60
C ARG A 234 -3.84 3.93 20.65
N SER A 235 -2.61 3.89 21.16
CA SER A 235 -1.41 4.01 20.33
C SER A 235 -1.26 2.86 19.33
N LYS A 236 -1.62 1.63 19.73
CA LYS A 236 -1.50 0.42 18.89
C LYS A 236 -2.53 0.39 17.77
N TRP A 237 -3.81 0.62 18.07
CA TRP A 237 -4.82 0.59 17.00
C TRP A 237 -4.73 1.81 16.08
N ARG A 238 -4.36 3.01 16.56
CA ARG A 238 -4.06 4.15 15.67
C ARG A 238 -2.96 3.83 14.66
N ARG A 239 -1.93 3.11 15.11
CA ARG A 239 -0.84 2.66 14.23
C ARG A 239 -1.30 1.61 13.22
N LEU A 240 -2.22 0.71 13.60
CA LEU A 240 -2.73 -0.36 12.73
C LEU A 240 -3.87 0.08 11.80
N LEU A 241 -4.61 1.13 12.15
CA LEU A 241 -5.78 1.62 11.40
C LEU A 241 -5.47 1.86 9.92
N PRO A 242 -4.41 2.61 9.53
CA PRO A 242 -4.09 2.82 8.11
C PRO A 242 -3.88 1.51 7.34
N HIS A 243 -3.28 0.50 7.98
CA HIS A 243 -3.06 -0.81 7.37
C HIS A 243 -4.36 -1.59 7.21
N ALA A 244 -5.22 -1.56 8.22
CA ALA A 244 -6.52 -2.23 8.19
C ALA A 244 -7.47 -1.59 7.17
N THR A 245 -7.61 -0.27 7.18
CA THR A 245 -8.43 0.46 6.20
C THR A 245 -7.97 0.19 4.77
N PHE A 246 -6.65 0.18 4.53
CA PHE A 246 -6.10 -0.13 3.21
C PHE A 246 -6.41 -1.58 2.76
N ALA A 247 -6.29 -2.55 3.67
CA ALA A 247 -6.58 -3.96 3.37
C ALA A 247 -8.08 -4.19 3.11
N LEU A 248 -8.95 -3.51 3.86
CA LEU A 248 -10.40 -3.59 3.72
C LEU A 248 -10.88 -2.98 2.40
N SER A 249 -10.35 -1.82 2.00
CA SER A 249 -10.72 -1.13 0.75
C SER A 249 -10.16 -1.82 -0.50
N SER A 250 -9.00 -2.48 -0.38
CA SER A 250 -8.34 -3.20 -1.47
C SER A 250 -8.92 -4.59 -1.76
N SER A 251 -9.82 -5.11 -0.92
CA SER A 251 -10.32 -6.48 -1.02
C SER A 251 -11.28 -6.63 -2.21
N LEU A 252 -10.83 -7.38 -3.22
CA LEU A 252 -11.53 -7.62 -4.49
C LEU A 252 -12.66 -8.66 -4.40
N THR A 253 -12.87 -9.30 -3.25
CA THR A 253 -13.84 -10.39 -3.11
C THR A 253 -15.20 -9.88 -2.66
N SER A 254 -16.23 -10.27 -3.42
CA SER A 254 -17.63 -10.30 -3.00
C SER A 254 -17.93 -11.45 -2.02
N GLN A 255 -17.03 -12.44 -1.89
CA GLN A 255 -17.18 -13.53 -0.95
C GLN A 255 -17.04 -13.01 0.48
N GLU A 256 -18.13 -13.13 1.24
CA GLU A 256 -18.22 -12.71 2.62
C GLU A 256 -17.17 -13.42 3.46
N ASN A 257 -16.13 -12.67 3.85
CA ASN A 257 -15.17 -13.18 4.80
C ASN A 257 -15.53 -12.68 6.19
N GLU A 258 -15.93 -13.59 7.07
CA GLU A 258 -16.18 -13.30 8.48
C GLU A 258 -15.04 -12.47 9.12
N ALA A 259 -13.79 -12.75 8.72
CA ALA A 259 -12.63 -11.98 9.19
C ALA A 259 -12.64 -10.52 8.71
N LYS A 260 -13.11 -10.24 7.48
CA LYS A 260 -13.24 -8.88 6.93
C LYS A 260 -14.29 -8.10 7.71
N THR A 261 -15.44 -8.70 7.96
CA THR A 261 -16.53 -8.11 8.74
C THR A 261 -16.10 -7.85 10.20
N LYS A 262 -15.42 -8.81 10.84
CA LYS A 262 -14.89 -8.66 12.20
C LYS A 262 -13.82 -7.57 12.30
N LEU A 263 -12.90 -7.52 11.34
CA LEU A 263 -11.86 -6.48 11.29
C LEU A 263 -12.48 -5.09 11.04
N GLY A 264 -13.43 -5.00 10.12
CA GLY A 264 -14.16 -3.76 9.83
C GLY A 264 -14.85 -3.21 11.07
N TRP A 265 -15.56 -4.06 11.82
CA TRP A 265 -16.20 -3.68 13.08
C TRP A 265 -15.18 -3.16 14.11
N LYS A 266 -14.06 -3.88 14.33
CA LYS A 266 -12.97 -3.41 15.21
C LYS A 266 -12.41 -2.05 14.78
N CYS A 267 -12.27 -1.82 13.48
CA CYS A 267 -11.78 -0.55 12.94
C CYS A 267 -12.80 0.58 13.13
N ALA A 268 -14.09 0.31 12.96
CA ALA A 268 -15.15 1.30 13.18
C ALA A 268 -15.24 1.70 14.66
N THR A 269 -15.22 0.74 15.59
CA THR A 269 -15.15 1.02 17.04
C THR A 269 -13.91 1.85 17.40
N ALA A 270 -12.76 1.51 16.83
CA ALA A 270 -11.54 2.29 16.97
C ALA A 270 -11.74 3.74 16.47
N LEU A 271 -12.21 3.93 15.23
CA LEU A 271 -12.44 5.27 14.67
C LEU A 271 -13.41 6.10 15.51
N TYR A 272 -14.47 5.46 16.02
CA TYR A 272 -15.42 6.05 16.96
C TYR A 272 -14.69 6.52 18.22
N ASN A 273 -13.96 5.64 18.89
CA ASN A 273 -13.21 5.99 20.11
C ASN A 273 -12.11 7.05 19.88
N ASP A 274 -11.71 7.31 18.63
CA ASP A 274 -10.75 8.36 18.29
C ASP A 274 -11.37 9.72 17.94
N GLY A 275 -12.71 9.81 17.93
CA GLY A 275 -13.44 11.00 17.53
C GLY A 275 -13.61 11.16 16.01
N ARG A 276 -13.27 10.14 15.22
CA ARG A 276 -13.39 10.14 13.75
C ARG A 276 -14.74 9.59 13.33
N TRP A 277 -15.81 10.22 13.80
CA TRP A 277 -17.20 9.72 13.73
C TRP A 277 -17.67 9.43 12.31
N LYS A 278 -17.38 10.31 11.34
CA LYS A 278 -17.79 10.13 9.93
C LYS A 278 -17.17 8.87 9.33
N GLU A 279 -15.88 8.66 9.52
CA GLU A 279 -15.19 7.46 9.00
C GLU A 279 -15.65 6.19 9.71
N ALA A 280 -15.98 6.29 11.01
CA ALA A 280 -16.54 5.19 11.77
C ALA A 280 -17.90 4.78 11.21
N GLU A 281 -18.79 5.75 10.98
CA GLU A 281 -20.13 5.53 10.41
C GLU A 281 -20.05 4.90 9.01
N GLU A 282 -19.22 5.44 8.12
CA GLU A 282 -19.05 4.88 6.77
C GLU A 282 -18.63 3.41 6.81
N LEU A 283 -17.69 3.07 7.70
CA LEU A 283 -17.20 1.71 7.83
C LEU A 283 -18.22 0.78 8.49
N ASP A 284 -18.96 1.27 9.50
CA ASP A 284 -20.03 0.51 10.16
C ASP A 284 -21.18 0.20 9.20
N VAL A 285 -21.60 1.16 8.37
CA VAL A 285 -22.63 0.94 7.34
C VAL A 285 -22.18 -0.18 6.39
N GLN A 286 -20.94 -0.14 5.91
CA GLN A 286 -20.40 -1.20 5.04
C GLN A 286 -20.40 -2.58 5.71
N VAL A 287 -20.04 -2.64 6.99
CA VAL A 287 -20.04 -3.87 7.80
C VAL A 287 -21.46 -4.40 7.99
N MET A 288 -22.42 -3.52 8.31
CA MET A 288 -23.81 -3.87 8.54
C MET A 288 -24.50 -4.38 7.27
N GLU A 289 -24.32 -3.71 6.14
CA GLU A 289 -24.87 -4.15 4.86
C GLU A 289 -24.28 -5.51 4.42
N THR A 290 -23.01 -5.75 4.73
CA THR A 290 -22.39 -7.07 4.49
C THR A 290 -22.99 -8.14 5.41
N ARG A 291 -23.24 -7.85 6.69
CA ARG A 291 -23.89 -8.81 7.60
C ARG A 291 -25.33 -9.14 7.19
N LYS A 292 -26.07 -8.13 6.72
CA LYS A 292 -27.44 -8.32 6.21
C LYS A 292 -27.41 -9.28 5.02
N ARG A 293 -26.65 -9.00 3.95
CA ARG A 293 -26.58 -9.90 2.78
C ARG A 293 -26.30 -11.36 3.16
N GLY A 294 -25.39 -11.58 4.11
CA GLY A 294 -25.04 -12.92 4.57
C GLY A 294 -26.12 -13.61 5.40
N ALA A 295 -26.81 -12.86 6.26
CA ALA A 295 -27.92 -13.40 7.04
C ALA A 295 -29.09 -13.80 6.14
N TRP A 296 -29.42 -12.98 5.14
CA TRP A 296 -30.50 -13.23 4.19
C TRP A 296 -30.16 -14.36 3.21
N GLY A 297 -28.90 -14.44 2.74
CA GLY A 297 -28.43 -15.56 1.92
C GLY A 297 -28.45 -16.90 2.66
N ARG A 298 -28.09 -16.93 3.95
CA ARG A 298 -28.19 -18.14 4.79
C ARG A 298 -29.65 -18.54 5.08
N ALA A 299 -30.53 -17.58 5.29
CA ALA A 299 -31.96 -17.83 5.47
C ALA A 299 -32.61 -18.43 4.21
N SER A 300 -32.27 -17.93 3.02
CA SER A 300 -32.73 -18.49 1.74
C SER A 300 -32.22 -19.93 1.54
N PHE A 301 -30.94 -20.20 1.83
CA PHE A 301 -30.35 -21.54 1.68
C PHE A 301 -30.95 -22.58 2.64
N HIS A 302 -31.33 -22.17 3.86
CA HIS A 302 -32.06 -23.04 4.81
C HIS A 302 -33.50 -23.31 4.38
N ALA A 303 -34.19 -22.34 3.76
CA ALA A 303 -35.53 -22.55 3.21
C ALA A 303 -35.53 -23.58 2.06
N ASP A 304 -34.52 -23.51 1.19
CA ASP A 304 -34.36 -24.41 0.05
C ASP A 304 -34.00 -25.86 0.45
N GLN A 305 -33.20 -26.05 1.50
CA GLN A 305 -32.82 -27.39 2.00
C GLN A 305 -33.95 -28.13 2.73
N HIS A 306 -34.93 -27.41 3.28
CA HIS A 306 -36.05 -27.99 4.02
C HIS A 306 -37.36 -28.03 3.22
N GLY A 307 -37.32 -27.74 1.91
CA GLY A 307 -38.45 -27.92 1.01
C GLY A 307 -39.69 -27.09 1.37
N GLN A 308 -39.53 -25.97 2.09
CA GLN A 308 -40.64 -25.07 2.34
C GLN A 308 -40.68 -24.00 1.23
N PRO A 309 -41.79 -23.86 0.49
CA PRO A 309 -41.90 -22.84 -0.54
C PRO A 309 -41.76 -21.46 0.11
N GLY A 310 -40.73 -20.72 -0.28
CA GLY A 310 -40.45 -19.38 0.23
C GLY A 310 -41.66 -18.47 0.01
N ALA A 311 -42.30 -18.04 1.09
CA ALA A 311 -43.22 -16.93 1.03
C ALA A 311 -42.40 -15.70 0.59
N TYR A 312 -42.73 -15.13 -0.56
CA TYR A 312 -42.26 -13.80 -0.95
C TYR A 312 -42.67 -12.83 0.14
N VAL A 313 -41.73 -12.47 1.03
CA VAL A 313 -41.93 -11.37 1.97
C VAL A 313 -41.61 -10.11 1.19
N GLU A 314 -42.66 -9.35 0.86
CA GLU A 314 -42.54 -8.02 0.25
C GLU A 314 -41.57 -7.14 1.06
N VAL A 315 -40.67 -6.49 0.33
CA VAL A 315 -39.74 -5.50 0.86
C VAL A 315 -40.56 -4.37 1.49
N PRO A 316 -40.41 -4.04 2.79
CA PRO A 316 -41.06 -2.86 3.32
C PRO A 316 -40.39 -1.62 2.72
N GLU A 317 -41.15 -0.82 1.97
CA GLU A 317 -40.70 0.48 1.51
C GLU A 317 -40.19 1.33 2.68
N PRO A 318 -39.05 2.03 2.52
CA PRO A 318 -38.56 2.92 3.56
C PRO A 318 -39.50 4.12 3.71
N LYS A 319 -40.32 4.13 4.77
CA LYS A 319 -41.09 5.32 5.19
C LYS A 319 -40.15 6.39 5.74
N TYR A 320 -39.51 7.14 4.85
CA TYR A 320 -39.08 8.51 5.16
C TYR A 320 -40.03 9.47 4.43
N ARG A 321 -41.12 9.86 5.11
CA ARG A 321 -41.94 11.00 4.72
C ARG A 321 -41.81 12.05 5.82
N GLY A 322 -41.33 13.22 5.41
CA GLY A 322 -40.82 14.25 6.30
C GLY A 322 -41.87 15.01 7.08
N TYR A 323 -41.40 15.65 8.15
CA TYR A 323 -41.99 16.86 8.69
C TYR A 323 -40.93 17.94 8.59
N LEU A 324 -41.01 18.74 7.53
CA LEU A 324 -40.58 20.13 7.47
C LEU A 324 -41.07 20.69 6.13
N THR A 325 -42.33 21.11 6.09
CA THR A 325 -42.82 22.05 5.09
C THR A 325 -43.30 23.30 5.81
N ASN A 326 -42.58 24.38 5.55
CA ASN A 326 -43.02 25.75 5.78
C ASN A 326 -44.36 26.00 5.08
N GLU A 327 -45.32 26.59 5.80
CA GLU A 327 -46.31 27.48 5.18
C GLU A 327 -45.98 28.92 5.59
N LYS A 328 -45.69 29.75 4.58
CA LYS A 328 -45.77 31.20 4.66
C LYS A 328 -47.18 31.64 4.26
N VAL A 329 -47.52 32.86 4.70
CA VAL A 329 -48.55 33.80 4.21
C VAL A 329 -49.86 33.82 5.02
N ARG A 330 -49.91 34.72 6.01
CA ARG A 330 -50.51 36.04 5.82
C ARG A 330 -49.77 37.10 6.62
#